data_AF-A0A8X7RHX5-F1
#
_entry.id   AF-A0A8X7RHX5-F1
#
_cell.length_a   1.000
_cell.length_b   1.000
_cell.length_c   1.000
_cell.angle_alpha   90.00
_cell.angle_beta   90.00
_cell.angle_gamma   90.00
#
_symmetry.space_group_name_H-M   'P 1'
#
loop_
_entity.id
_entity.type
_entity.pdbx_description
1 polymer ?
#
loop_
_entity_poly.entity_id
_entity_poly.type
_entity_poly.pdbx_seq_one_letter_code
_entity_poly.pdbx_strand_id
1 'polypeptide(L)'
;MSLIVACRGTHKLWNVDVDRMYIPVYVNLNHWIALCISFVNRHIEVFCCGGKKKIKEVEAVTHFVPWILKAVQSLRMQKHLNITPYTVSCVPMCGLNRSNFHCGVYTLKYIECHLLGLDMSLVDDDNIWGTRIKIMWDLWDAASDPELIERMTKYEPP
;
A
#
# COMPACT_ATOMS: atom_id res chain seq x y z
N MET A 1 -10.81 -7.07 -5.45
CA MET A 1 -9.72 -6.10 -5.21
C MET A 1 -8.79 -6.69 -4.16
N SER A 2 -7.73 -7.39 -4.58
CA SER A 2 -6.81 -8.06 -3.66
C SER A 2 -5.76 -7.07 -3.16
N LEU A 3 -6.03 -6.42 -2.03
CA LEU A 3 -4.98 -5.74 -1.26
C LEU A 3 -4.27 -6.77 -0.38
N ILE A 4 -2.95 -6.62 -0.28
CA ILE A 4 -1.97 -7.51 0.38
C ILE A 4 -1.52 -8.69 -0.50
N VAL A 5 -0.53 -8.46 -1.35
CA VAL A 5 0.32 -9.55 -1.84
C VAL A 5 1.28 -9.91 -0.70
N ALA A 6 0.83 -10.80 0.18
CA ALA A 6 1.78 -11.65 0.90
C ALA A 6 2.43 -12.55 -0.15
N CYS A 7 3.71 -12.33 -0.43
CA CYS A 7 4.45 -13.01 -1.50
C CYS A 7 4.70 -14.52 -1.27
N ARG A 8 4.03 -15.14 -0.29
CA ARG A 8 4.13 -16.59 -0.05
C ARG A 8 3.05 -17.28 -0.87
N GLY A 9 3.47 -17.93 -1.96
CA GLY A 9 2.62 -18.82 -2.79
C GLY A 9 2.55 -18.47 -4.26
N THR A 10 3.01 -17.29 -4.71
CA THR A 10 2.94 -16.89 -6.13
C THR A 10 4.23 -17.11 -6.90
N HIS A 11 5.34 -17.42 -6.23
CA HIS A 11 6.70 -17.50 -6.80
C HIS A 11 7.19 -16.24 -7.52
N LYS A 12 6.48 -15.11 -7.39
CA LYS A 12 6.87 -13.84 -8.00
C LYS A 12 8.00 -13.17 -7.22
N LEU A 13 9.00 -12.68 -7.94
CA LEU A 13 10.16 -11.98 -7.40
C LEU A 13 9.95 -10.46 -7.45
N TRP A 14 10.31 -9.78 -6.35
CA TRP A 14 10.24 -8.33 -6.27
C TRP A 14 11.32 -7.70 -7.17
N ASN A 15 11.00 -6.60 -7.84
CA ASN A 15 11.88 -5.96 -8.83
C ASN A 15 12.18 -6.82 -10.08
N VAL A 16 11.40 -7.89 -10.31
CA VAL A 16 11.44 -8.72 -11.52
C VAL A 16 10.01 -8.92 -12.04
N ASP A 17 9.13 -9.50 -11.21
CA ASP A 17 7.72 -9.75 -11.55
C ASP A 17 6.76 -8.74 -10.88
N VAL A 18 7.26 -8.02 -9.88
CA VAL A 18 6.51 -7.03 -9.10
C VAL A 18 7.29 -5.73 -9.07
N ASP A 19 6.77 -4.72 -9.76
CA ASP A 19 7.41 -3.41 -9.86
C ASP A 19 7.10 -2.50 -8.67
N ARG A 20 5.90 -2.66 -8.09
CA ARG A 20 5.39 -1.79 -7.03
C ARG A 20 4.67 -2.55 -5.93
N MET A 21 4.75 -2.01 -4.73
CA MET A 21 4.04 -2.48 -3.55
C MET A 21 3.27 -1.32 -2.92
N TYR A 22 2.00 -1.55 -2.58
CA TYR A 22 1.15 -0.60 -1.88
C TYR A 22 0.95 -1.05 -0.44
N ILE A 23 1.18 -0.15 0.52
CA ILE A 23 1.10 -0.47 1.94
C ILE A 23 0.31 0.64 2.65
N PRO A 24 -0.87 0.35 3.21
CA PRO A 24 -1.49 1.24 4.20
C PRO A 24 -0.71 1.12 5.52
N VAL A 25 -0.31 2.25 6.09
CA VAL A 25 0.47 2.31 7.34
C VAL A 25 -0.28 3.16 8.36
N TYR A 26 -0.42 2.63 9.58
CA TYR A 26 -0.95 3.37 10.72
C TYR A 26 0.19 4.07 11.44
N VAL A 27 0.15 5.40 11.50
CA VAL A 27 1.19 6.25 12.08
C VAL A 27 0.64 7.06 13.25
N ASN A 28 1.52 7.38 14.20
CA ASN A 28 1.23 8.24 15.36
C ASN A 28 -0.01 7.82 16.17
N LEU A 29 -0.35 6.53 16.12
CA LEU A 29 -1.48 5.93 16.83
C LEU A 29 -2.86 6.54 16.51
N ASN A 30 -3.00 7.28 15.41
CA ASN A 30 -4.28 7.92 15.05
C ASN A 30 -4.52 8.19 13.55
N HIS A 31 -3.56 7.88 12.66
CA HIS A 31 -3.68 8.30 11.27
C HIS A 31 -3.21 7.21 10.31
N TRP A 32 -3.99 6.98 9.25
CA TRP A 32 -3.61 6.10 8.14
C TRP A 32 -2.98 6.91 7.00
N ILE A 33 -1.89 6.38 6.45
CA ILE A 33 -1.22 6.88 5.24
C ILE A 33 -1.06 5.73 4.23
N ALA A 34 -0.90 6.05 2.95
CA ALA A 34 -0.55 5.06 1.93
C ALA A 34 0.90 5.25 1.49
N LEU A 35 1.63 4.14 1.39
CA LEU A 35 2.94 4.07 0.76
C LEU A 35 2.80 3.39 -0.59
N CYS A 36 3.31 4.02 -1.66
CA CYS A 36 3.55 3.38 -2.94
C CYS A 36 5.07 3.22 -3.12
N ILE A 37 5.56 2.00 -2.94
CA ILE A 37 6.96 1.65 -3.05
C ILE A 37 7.22 1.17 -4.48
N SER A 38 8.04 1.90 -5.24
CA SER A 38 8.55 1.47 -6.54
C SER A 38 9.92 0.82 -6.37
N PHE A 39 10.02 -0.47 -6.70
CA PHE A 39 11.29 -1.19 -6.67
C PHE A 39 12.19 -0.75 -7.81
N VAL A 40 11.61 -0.56 -9.00
CA VAL A 40 12.32 -0.15 -10.22
C VAL A 40 12.96 1.23 -10.04
N ASN A 41 12.20 2.20 -9.52
CA ASN A 41 12.68 3.57 -9.34
C ASN A 41 13.40 3.79 -8.00
N ARG A 42 13.42 2.79 -7.11
CA ARG A 42 13.91 2.89 -5.73
C ARG A 42 13.35 4.13 -5.01
N HIS A 43 12.04 4.31 -5.11
CA HIS A 43 11.34 5.50 -4.63
C HIS A 43 10.06 5.11 -3.90
N ILE A 44 9.77 5.79 -2.79
CA ILE A 44 8.53 5.65 -2.03
C ILE A 44 7.74 6.95 -2.12
N GLU A 45 6.55 6.86 -2.68
CA GLU A 45 5.58 7.95 -2.65
C GLU A 45 4.66 7.81 -1.44
N VAL A 46 4.47 8.89 -0.70
CA VAL A 46 3.68 8.93 0.53
C VAL A 46 2.44 9.78 0.31
N PHE A 47 1.27 9.14 0.40
CA PHE A 47 0.00 9.84 0.44
C PHE A 47 -0.50 9.97 1.88
N CYS A 48 -0.90 11.18 2.23
CA CYS A 48 -1.46 11.53 3.53
C CYS A 48 -2.56 12.57 3.31
N CYS A 49 -3.81 12.23 3.63
CA CYS A 49 -4.93 13.16 3.43
C CYS A 49 -4.83 14.40 4.33
N GLY A 50 -4.13 14.32 5.47
CA GLY A 50 -3.82 15.47 6.34
C GLY A 50 -2.66 16.36 5.84
N GLY A 51 -2.04 16.05 4.70
CA GLY A 51 -0.94 16.82 4.10
C GLY A 51 0.48 16.40 4.54
N LYS A 52 1.48 17.15 4.04
CA LYS A 52 2.91 16.78 3.86
C LYS A 52 3.78 16.51 5.11
N LYS A 53 3.24 16.14 6.27
CA LYS A 53 4.01 16.11 7.54
C LYS A 53 4.48 14.73 8.03
N LYS A 54 4.49 13.69 7.19
CA LYS A 54 4.71 12.30 7.65
C LYS A 54 5.92 11.55 7.07
N ILE A 55 6.91 12.25 6.51
CA ILE A 55 8.11 11.61 5.91
C ILE A 55 8.97 10.92 6.98
N LYS A 56 9.10 11.50 8.16
CA LYS A 56 9.95 10.94 9.24
C LYS A 56 9.48 9.56 9.66
N GLU A 57 8.17 9.34 9.66
CA GLU A 57 7.54 8.05 9.99
C GLU A 57 7.84 6.96 8.94
N VAL A 58 8.26 7.36 7.73
CA VAL A 58 8.59 6.45 6.62
C VAL A 58 10.10 6.21 6.52
N GLU A 59 10.94 6.96 7.24
CA GLU A 59 12.40 6.87 7.16
C GLU A 59 12.93 5.47 7.44
N ALA A 60 12.38 4.76 8.43
CA ALA A 60 12.76 3.38 8.69
C ALA A 60 12.46 2.48 7.47
N VAL A 61 11.32 2.69 6.82
CA VAL A 61 10.90 1.91 5.63
C VAL A 61 11.87 2.12 4.47
N THR A 62 12.39 3.34 4.26
CA THR A 62 13.34 3.62 3.17
C THR A 62 14.62 2.81 3.30
N HIS A 63 15.05 2.54 4.53
CA HIS A 63 16.25 1.76 4.83
C HIS A 63 15.97 0.25 4.77
N PHE A 64 14.82 -0.21 5.27
CA PHE A 64 14.52 -1.64 5.34
C PHE A 64 14.11 -2.27 4.01
N VAL A 65 13.41 -1.54 3.13
CA VAL A 65 12.97 -2.07 1.82
C VAL A 65 14.12 -2.66 0.99
N PRO A 66 15.27 -1.97 0.82
CA PRO A 66 16.45 -2.55 0.14
C PRO A 66 16.95 -3.86 0.76
N TRP A 67 16.94 -3.97 2.10
CA TRP A 67 17.36 -5.18 2.80
C TRP A 67 16.41 -6.34 2.57
N ILE A 68 15.10 -6.09 2.65
CA ILE A 68 14.07 -7.09 2.36
C ILE A 68 14.19 -7.53 0.90
N LEU A 69 14.31 -6.58 -0.04
CA LEU A 69 14.50 -6.88 -1.46
C LEU A 69 15.71 -7.77 -1.70
N LYS A 70 16.83 -7.53 -1.02
CA LYS A 70 18.00 -8.41 -1.10
C LYS A 70 17.71 -9.79 -0.50
N ALA A 71 17.08 -9.86 0.67
CA ALA A 71 16.81 -11.11 1.36
C ALA A 71 15.87 -12.06 0.59
N VAL A 72 14.90 -11.52 -0.16
CA VAL A 72 13.96 -12.32 -0.96
C VAL A 72 14.51 -12.76 -2.33
N GLN A 73 15.70 -12.32 -2.69
CA GLN A 73 16.35 -12.62 -3.98
C GLN A 73 17.26 -13.83 -3.88
N SER A 74 17.55 -14.47 -5.02
CA SER A 74 18.48 -15.61 -5.07
C SER A 74 19.91 -15.22 -4.64
N LEU A 75 20.66 -16.15 -4.05
CA LEU A 75 22.05 -15.91 -3.60
C LEU A 75 22.96 -15.35 -4.70
N ARG A 76 22.71 -15.73 -5.96
CA ARG A 76 23.42 -15.19 -7.13
C ARG A 76 23.11 -13.70 -7.34
N MET A 77 21.84 -13.31 -7.24
CA MET A 77 21.40 -11.92 -7.42
C MET A 77 21.77 -11.02 -6.25
N GLN A 78 21.79 -11.55 -5.03
CA GLN A 78 22.14 -10.78 -3.82
C GLN A 78 23.50 -10.07 -3.91
N LYS A 79 24.48 -10.64 -4.62
CA LYS A 79 25.82 -10.05 -4.80
C LYS A 79 25.81 -8.77 -5.65
N HIS A 80 24.77 -8.59 -6.47
CA HIS A 80 24.65 -7.46 -7.40
C HIS A 80 23.70 -6.36 -6.90
N LEU A 81 23.02 -6.58 -5.77
CA LEU A 81 22.05 -5.63 -5.22
C LEU A 81 22.72 -4.63 -4.28
N ASN A 82 22.57 -3.35 -4.62
CA ASN A 82 22.99 -2.25 -3.76
C ASN A 82 21.96 -1.98 -2.66
N ILE A 83 22.44 -1.85 -1.42
CA ILE A 83 21.65 -1.56 -0.23
C ILE A 83 21.78 -0.07 0.09
N THR A 84 21.18 0.78 -0.74
CA THR A 84 21.01 2.21 -0.47
C THR A 84 19.58 2.53 -0.11
N PRO A 85 19.32 3.46 0.82
CA PRO A 85 17.97 3.87 1.16
C PRO A 85 17.18 4.35 -0.07
N TYR A 86 15.89 4.06 -0.10
CA TYR A 86 15.02 4.55 -1.16
C TYR A 86 14.74 6.04 -1.00
N THR A 87 14.56 6.73 -2.13
CA THR A 87 14.13 8.14 -2.12
C THR A 87 12.67 8.26 -1.70
N VAL A 88 12.25 9.42 -1.18
CA VAL A 88 10.88 9.64 -0.72
C VAL A 88 10.33 10.96 -1.26
N SER A 89 9.07 10.96 -1.67
CA SER A 89 8.30 12.19 -1.90
C SER A 89 6.90 12.09 -1.33
N CYS A 90 6.30 13.24 -1.03
CA CYS A 90 4.91 13.33 -0.61
C CYS A 90 4.03 13.74 -1.79
N VAL A 91 2.89 13.07 -1.93
CA VAL A 91 1.84 13.47 -2.87
C VAL A 91 1.35 14.86 -2.49
N PRO A 92 1.29 15.82 -3.43
CA PRO A 92 0.86 17.18 -3.15
C PRO A 92 -0.67 17.29 -3.06
N MET A 93 -1.26 16.64 -2.05
CA MET A 93 -2.67 16.81 -1.69
C MET A 93 -2.81 17.52 -0.35
N CYS A 94 -3.76 18.44 -0.28
CA CYS A 94 -4.10 19.21 0.91
C CYS A 94 -5.61 19.47 0.97
N GLY A 95 -6.10 19.80 2.16
CA GLY A 95 -7.51 20.17 2.36
C GLY A 95 -8.51 19.00 2.39
N LEU A 96 -8.03 17.76 2.39
CA LEU A 96 -8.86 16.56 2.54
C LEU A 96 -9.07 16.19 4.02
N ASN A 97 -10.07 15.35 4.27
CA ASN A 97 -10.36 14.75 5.56
C ASN A 97 -10.58 15.79 6.67
N ARG A 98 -11.36 16.85 6.39
CA ARG A 98 -11.61 17.94 7.36
C ARG A 98 -12.24 17.45 8.66
N SER A 99 -13.02 16.37 8.60
CA SER A 99 -13.65 15.75 9.78
C SER A 99 -12.70 14.86 10.59
N ASN A 100 -11.50 14.54 10.09
CA ASN A 100 -10.51 13.65 10.71
C ASN A 100 -10.93 12.17 10.90
N PHE A 101 -12.05 11.71 10.35
CA PHE A 101 -12.54 10.33 10.55
C PHE A 101 -12.39 9.41 9.33
N HIS A 102 -11.90 9.91 8.20
CA HIS A 102 -11.87 9.17 6.93
C HIS A 102 -10.46 8.88 6.41
N CYS A 103 -9.41 9.06 7.22
CA CYS A 103 -8.03 8.84 6.77
C CYS A 103 -7.78 7.43 6.18
N GLY A 104 -8.40 6.39 6.75
CA GLY A 104 -8.35 5.04 6.19
C GLY A 104 -9.04 4.91 4.84
N VAL A 105 -10.19 5.58 4.65
CA VAL A 105 -10.95 5.58 3.39
C VAL A 105 -10.15 6.28 2.29
N TYR A 106 -9.60 7.47 2.58
CA TYR A 106 -8.70 8.18 1.67
C TYR A 106 -7.45 7.37 1.33
N THR A 107 -6.86 6.69 2.32
CA THR A 107 -5.69 5.82 2.12
C THR A 107 -5.99 4.69 1.12
N LEU A 108 -7.09 3.97 1.32
CA LEU A 108 -7.49 2.89 0.42
C LEU A 108 -7.84 3.41 -0.97
N LYS A 109 -8.55 4.54 -1.04
CA LYS A 109 -8.95 5.12 -2.31
C LYS A 109 -7.77 5.66 -3.11
N TYR A 110 -6.77 6.23 -2.43
CA TYR A 110 -5.51 6.60 -3.06
C TYR A 110 -4.83 5.39 -3.72
N ILE A 111 -4.73 4.27 -2.98
CA ILE A 111 -4.13 3.03 -3.52
C ILE A 111 -4.90 2.55 -4.74
N GLU A 112 -6.22 2.53 -4.68
CA GLU A 112 -7.09 2.12 -5.79
C GLU A 112 -6.89 3.02 -7.02
N CYS A 113 -6.98 4.35 -6.83
CA CYS A 113 -6.83 5.31 -7.92
C CYS A 113 -5.43 5.23 -8.54
N HIS A 114 -4.37 5.18 -7.72
CA HIS A 114 -3.00 5.08 -8.21
C HIS A 114 -2.76 3.75 -8.96
N LEU A 115 -3.34 2.63 -8.48
CA LEU A 115 -3.23 1.33 -9.16
C LEU A 115 -3.93 1.33 -10.53
N LEU A 116 -5.10 1.98 -10.63
CA LEU A 116 -5.92 2.01 -11.84
C LEU A 116 -5.63 3.19 -12.77
N GLY A 117 -4.72 4.10 -12.39
CA GLY A 117 -4.45 5.33 -13.14
C GLY A 117 -5.62 6.32 -13.12
N LEU A 118 -6.45 6.29 -12.08
CA LEU A 118 -7.58 7.20 -11.91
C LEU A 118 -7.16 8.47 -11.15
N ASP A 119 -7.89 9.56 -11.40
CA ASP A 119 -7.63 10.82 -10.73
C ASP A 119 -8.20 10.85 -9.31
N MET A 120 -7.31 10.93 -8.32
CA MET A 120 -7.68 11.03 -6.90
C MET A 120 -8.34 12.38 -6.57
N SER A 121 -8.19 13.41 -7.41
CA SER A 121 -8.74 14.75 -7.15
C SER A 121 -10.28 14.77 -7.06
N LEU A 122 -10.93 13.75 -7.63
CA LEU A 122 -12.38 13.57 -7.62
C LEU A 122 -12.90 12.97 -6.30
N VAL A 123 -12.02 12.65 -5.35
CA VAL A 123 -12.38 12.10 -4.03
C VAL A 123 -12.16 13.18 -2.98
N ASP A 124 -13.25 13.65 -2.38
CA ASP A 124 -13.27 14.76 -1.46
C ASP A 124 -14.23 14.49 -0.28
N ASP A 125 -14.30 15.44 0.65
CA ASP A 125 -15.11 15.28 1.86
C ASP A 125 -16.62 15.23 1.59
N ASP A 126 -17.08 15.70 0.42
CA ASP A 126 -18.50 15.70 0.08
C ASP A 126 -18.94 14.30 -0.36
N ASN A 127 -18.06 13.54 -1.02
CA ASN A 127 -18.34 12.19 -1.50
C ASN A 127 -17.69 11.06 -0.68
N ILE A 128 -16.83 11.37 0.30
CA ILE A 128 -16.07 10.36 1.06
C ILE A 128 -16.96 9.37 1.81
N TRP A 129 -18.15 9.80 2.23
CA TRP A 129 -19.10 8.92 2.91
C TRP A 129 -19.62 7.82 1.98
N GLY A 130 -20.01 8.18 0.76
CA GLY A 130 -20.40 7.21 -0.27
C GLY A 130 -19.26 6.25 -0.60
N THR A 131 -18.03 6.79 -0.73
CA THR A 131 -16.82 6.00 -0.92
C THR A 131 -16.59 5.00 0.22
N ARG A 132 -16.82 5.41 1.47
CA ARG A 132 -16.70 4.53 2.65
C ARG A 132 -17.66 3.34 2.58
N ILE A 133 -18.93 3.59 2.26
CA ILE A 133 -19.94 2.55 2.14
C ILE A 133 -19.59 1.59 1.00
N LYS A 134 -19.13 2.13 -0.14
CA LYS A 134 -18.73 1.32 -1.30
C LYS A 134 -17.55 0.39 -0.97
N ILE A 135 -16.50 0.91 -0.33
CA ILE A 135 -15.36 0.10 0.10
C ILE A 135 -15.80 -0.98 1.10
N MET A 136 -16.66 -0.65 2.06
CA MET A 136 -17.19 -1.63 3.02
C MET A 136 -17.95 -2.75 2.30
N TRP A 137 -18.81 -2.39 1.33
CA TRP A 137 -19.56 -3.36 0.55
C TRP A 137 -18.63 -4.27 -0.26
N ASP A 138 -17.65 -3.70 -0.96
CA ASP A 138 -16.72 -4.46 -1.79
C ASP A 138 -15.85 -5.41 -0.96
N LEU A 139 -15.48 -5.03 0.27
CA LEU A 139 -14.80 -5.90 1.22
C LEU A 139 -15.70 -7.03 1.73
N TRP A 140 -16.95 -6.72 2.06
CA TRP A 140 -17.91 -7.71 2.53
C TRP A 140 -18.24 -8.74 1.44
N ASP A 141 -18.46 -8.27 0.22
CA ASP A 141 -18.72 -9.11 -0.96
C ASP A 141 -17.52 -10.04 -1.23
N ALA A 142 -16.30 -9.49 -1.26
CA ALA A 142 -15.09 -10.28 -1.45
C ALA A 142 -14.84 -11.30 -0.31
N ALA A 143 -15.19 -10.94 0.93
CA ALA A 143 -15.07 -11.85 2.08
C ALA A 143 -16.15 -12.96 2.08
N SER A 144 -17.23 -12.76 1.32
CA SER A 144 -18.35 -13.70 1.22
C SER A 144 -18.20 -14.67 0.04
N ASP A 145 -17.07 -14.65 -0.66
CA ASP A 145 -16.76 -15.56 -1.77
C ASP A 145 -16.71 -17.03 -1.27
N PRO A 146 -17.64 -17.90 -1.73
CA PRO A 146 -17.72 -19.28 -1.25
C PRO A 146 -16.46 -20.12 -1.53
N GLU A 147 -15.80 -19.89 -2.66
CA GLU A 147 -14.58 -20.62 -3.04
C GLU A 147 -13.42 -20.23 -2.12
N LEU A 148 -13.28 -18.93 -1.84
CA LEU A 148 -12.26 -18.43 -0.94
C LEU A 148 -12.50 -18.93 0.50
N ILE A 149 -13.76 -18.91 0.96
CA ILE A 149 -14.15 -19.44 2.27
C ILE A 149 -13.80 -20.93 2.35
N GLU A 150 -14.18 -21.74 1.35
CA GLU A 150 -13.86 -23.18 1.32
C GLU A 150 -12.34 -23.40 1.41
N ARG A 151 -11.56 -22.68 0.61
CA ARG A 151 -10.08 -22.76 0.61
C ARG A 151 -9.49 -22.39 1.96
N MET A 152 -9.98 -21.32 2.60
CA MET A 152 -9.50 -20.88 3.91
C MET A 152 -9.83 -21.90 5.01
N THR A 153 -11.00 -22.54 4.96
CA THR A 153 -11.38 -23.57 5.94
C THR A 153 -10.54 -24.85 5.84
N LYS A 154 -9.98 -25.13 4.67
CA LYS A 154 -9.14 -26.30 4.40
C LYS A 154 -7.63 -26.02 4.51
N TYR A 155 -7.24 -24.80 4.88
CA TYR A 155 -5.83 -24.43 4.96
C TYR A 155 -5.14 -25.13 6.13
N GLU A 156 -4.11 -25.93 5.82
CA GLU A 156 -3.17 -26.48 6.79
C GLU A 156 -1.83 -25.75 6.63
N PRO A 157 -1.28 -25.13 7.71
CA PRO A 157 0.04 -24.52 7.65
C PRO A 157 1.13 -25.56 7.33
N PRO A 158 2.15 -25.19 6.52
CA PRO A 158 3.32 -26.04 6.29
C PRO A 158 4.20 -26.20 7.54
#